data_AF-A0A820RFB6-F1
#
_entry.id   AF-A0A820RFB6-F1
#
_cell.length_a   1.000
_cell.length_b   1.000
_cell.length_c   1.000
_cell.angle_alpha   90.00
_cell.angle_beta   90.00
_cell.angle_gamma   90.00
#
_symmetry.space_group_name_H-M   'P 1'
#
loop_
_entity.id
_entity.type
_entity.pdbx_description
1 polymer ?
#
loop_
_entity_poly.entity_id
_entity_poly.type
_entity_poly.pdbx_seq_one_letter_code
_entity_poly.pdbx_strand_id
1 'polypeptide(L)'
;MSTNRLTPFTKRTMPINNNTHTIPDILGHEQIDLTRLKKQAQLTQTQIPKIPRIARTLNTLENVLKVLEEHSRTSKCQIDQLIQSVEKENPQLARQLHESQVAYLKLQAHTASLQSLKECYCRYAHMLDGARTMFNAYQQTTTRRDSIDQVKLGLKECTKTLCAIEAQLEAMLGTFVLNLQEISGFSRICPGDEYELVIRYGQQKWKTRGRIRKHDKNEQIWTRQVFHLKAKLADLLLIKMSE
;
A
#
# COMPACT_ATOMS: atom_id res chain seq x y z
N MET A 1 57.67 -48.37 -16.46
CA MET A 1 57.62 -47.01 -17.03
C MET A 1 56.51 -46.96 -18.05
N SER A 2 55.33 -46.44 -17.69
CA SER A 2 54.20 -46.26 -18.60
C SER A 2 53.75 -44.81 -18.50
N THR A 3 53.91 -44.07 -19.59
CA THR A 3 53.60 -42.64 -19.70
C THR A 3 52.13 -42.46 -20.04
N ASN A 4 51.31 -42.04 -19.07
CA ASN A 4 49.94 -41.61 -19.30
C ASN A 4 49.94 -40.25 -19.99
N ARG A 5 49.42 -40.21 -21.22
CA ARG A 5 49.23 -39.00 -22.03
C ARG A 5 47.80 -38.50 -21.78
N LEU A 6 47.64 -37.39 -21.06
CA LEU A 6 46.37 -36.72 -20.86
C LEU A 6 45.86 -36.13 -22.19
N THR A 7 44.64 -36.47 -22.58
CA THR A 7 43.92 -35.83 -23.68
C THR A 7 43.27 -34.51 -23.21
N PRO A 8 43.18 -33.47 -24.04
CA PRO A 8 42.57 -32.20 -23.63
C PRO A 8 41.05 -32.32 -23.59
N PHE A 9 40.44 -31.75 -22.55
CA PHE A 9 39.00 -31.56 -22.42
C PHE A 9 38.45 -30.72 -23.58
N THR A 10 37.64 -31.34 -24.43
CA THR A 10 36.82 -30.68 -25.44
C THR A 10 35.84 -29.73 -24.74
N LYS A 11 35.98 -28.42 -24.96
CA LYS A 11 34.98 -27.41 -24.58
C LYS A 11 33.66 -27.75 -25.29
N ARG A 12 32.68 -28.27 -24.56
CA ARG A 12 31.28 -28.29 -25.01
C ARG A 12 30.77 -26.85 -24.98
N THR A 13 30.71 -26.21 -26.12
CA THR A 13 29.93 -24.98 -26.31
C THR A 13 28.46 -25.38 -26.20
N MET A 14 27.79 -24.97 -25.13
CA MET A 14 26.33 -25.05 -25.03
C MET A 14 25.73 -24.16 -26.12
N PRO A 15 24.73 -24.61 -26.89
CA PRO A 15 24.00 -23.72 -27.79
C PRO A 15 23.31 -22.65 -26.93
N ILE A 16 23.67 -21.39 -27.15
CA ILE A 16 22.95 -20.24 -26.63
C ILE A 16 21.61 -20.24 -27.35
N ASN A 17 20.58 -20.72 -26.67
CA ASN A 17 19.21 -20.62 -27.14
C ASN A 17 18.86 -19.13 -27.28
N ASN A 18 18.69 -18.66 -28.51
CA ASN A 18 18.35 -17.26 -28.86
C ASN A 18 16.86 -16.94 -28.59
N ASN A 19 16.27 -17.51 -27.55
CA ASN A 19 14.96 -17.09 -27.09
C ASN A 19 15.10 -15.75 -26.37
N THR A 20 15.20 -14.67 -27.14
CA THR A 20 14.94 -13.30 -26.67
C THR A 20 13.45 -13.18 -26.41
N HIS A 21 12.98 -13.77 -25.31
CA HIS A 21 11.71 -13.38 -24.74
C HIS A 21 11.93 -12.02 -24.11
N THR A 22 11.33 -11.01 -24.72
CA THR A 22 11.26 -9.67 -24.17
C THR A 22 10.51 -9.78 -22.83
N ILE A 23 10.83 -8.95 -21.83
CA ILE A 23 10.07 -8.91 -20.56
C ILE A 23 8.52 -8.81 -20.77
N PRO A 24 8.01 -8.15 -21.85
CA PRO A 24 6.62 -8.24 -22.28
C PRO A 24 6.10 -9.64 -22.64
N ASP A 25 6.92 -10.54 -23.18
CA ASP A 25 6.50 -11.84 -23.72
C ASP A 25 6.17 -12.88 -22.64
N ILE A 26 6.61 -12.64 -21.40
CA ILE A 26 6.37 -13.54 -20.25
C ILE A 26 4.98 -13.29 -19.63
N LEU A 27 4.34 -12.17 -19.97
CA LEU A 27 3.03 -11.79 -19.47
C LEU A 27 2.00 -11.84 -20.59
N GLY A 28 1.37 -13.01 -20.76
CA GLY A 28 0.15 -13.12 -21.56
C GLY A 28 -0.87 -12.06 -21.12
N HIS A 29 -1.28 -11.22 -22.08
CA HIS A 29 -2.53 -10.45 -22.19
C HIS A 29 -3.14 -9.70 -20.98
N GLU A 30 -2.43 -9.49 -19.88
CA GLU A 30 -2.82 -8.53 -18.83
C GLU A 30 -1.80 -7.39 -18.75
N GLN A 31 -1.67 -6.64 -19.84
CA GLN A 31 -1.06 -5.32 -19.77
C GLN A 31 -1.91 -4.47 -18.83
N ILE A 32 -1.39 -4.29 -17.61
CA ILE A 32 -1.94 -3.30 -16.68
C ILE A 32 -1.75 -1.95 -17.33
N ASP A 33 -2.85 -1.41 -17.85
CA ASP A 33 -2.84 -0.16 -18.59
C ASP A 33 -2.39 0.98 -17.67
N LEU A 34 -1.10 1.33 -17.80
CA LEU A 34 -0.47 2.44 -17.12
C LEU A 34 -1.23 3.76 -17.36
N THR A 35 -1.99 3.86 -18.45
CA THR A 35 -2.85 5.01 -18.78
C THR A 35 -4.05 5.07 -17.84
N ARG A 36 -4.71 3.94 -17.59
CA ARG A 36 -5.81 3.82 -16.62
C ARG A 36 -5.34 4.11 -15.19
N LEU A 37 -4.16 3.61 -14.81
CA LEU A 37 -3.55 3.89 -13.50
C LEU A 37 -3.19 5.36 -13.32
N LYS A 38 -2.58 6.00 -14.34
CA LYS A 38 -2.28 7.44 -14.32
C LYS A 38 -3.55 8.29 -14.24
N LYS A 39 -4.61 7.89 -14.97
CA LYS A 39 -5.91 8.58 -14.92
C LYS A 39 -6.56 8.45 -13.54
N GLN A 40 -6.50 7.28 -12.90
CA GLN A 40 -6.97 7.08 -11.52
C GLN A 40 -6.12 7.84 -10.49
N ALA A 41 -4.80 7.90 -10.65
CA ALA A 41 -3.92 8.68 -9.78
C ALA A 41 -4.19 10.20 -9.90
N GLN A 42 -4.46 10.69 -11.12
CA GLN A 42 -4.87 12.09 -11.34
C GLN A 42 -6.22 12.42 -10.70
N LEU A 43 -7.21 11.52 -10.82
CA LEU A 43 -8.52 11.67 -10.17
C LEU A 43 -8.42 11.66 -8.65
N THR A 44 -7.41 11.00 -8.07
CA THR A 44 -7.25 10.83 -6.63
C THR A 44 -6.18 11.75 -6.02
N GLN A 45 -5.59 12.65 -6.82
CA GLN A 45 -4.50 13.57 -6.43
C GLN A 45 -3.34 12.87 -5.68
N THR A 46 -3.04 11.60 -6.01
CA THR A 46 -1.92 10.88 -5.39
C THR A 46 -0.63 11.15 -6.15
N GLN A 47 0.41 11.62 -5.45
CA GLN A 47 1.72 11.81 -6.05
C GLN A 47 2.39 10.45 -6.27
N ILE A 48 2.76 10.16 -7.51
CA ILE A 48 3.47 8.93 -7.86
C ILE A 48 4.89 9.00 -7.26
N PRO A 49 5.30 8.02 -6.44
CA PRO A 49 6.63 8.01 -5.85
C PRO A 49 7.69 7.87 -6.95
N LYS A 50 8.86 8.47 -6.72
CA LYS A 50 9.99 8.39 -7.66
C LYS A 50 10.73 7.05 -7.60
N ILE A 51 10.69 6.38 -6.45
CA ILE A 51 11.37 5.12 -6.17
C ILE A 51 10.37 4.19 -5.47
N PRO A 52 10.22 2.93 -5.92
CA PRO A 52 9.32 1.98 -5.28
C PRO A 52 9.87 1.55 -3.91
N ARG A 53 8.98 1.47 -2.92
CA ARG A 53 9.26 1.16 -1.51
C ARG A 53 8.80 -0.27 -1.19
N ILE A 54 9.37 -1.24 -1.91
CA ILE A 54 8.92 -2.65 -1.94
C ILE A 54 8.60 -3.24 -0.58
N ALA A 55 9.57 -3.25 0.35
CA ALA A 55 9.37 -3.83 1.67
C ALA A 55 8.21 -3.18 2.45
N ARG A 56 8.12 -1.85 2.42
CA ARG A 56 7.08 -1.11 3.13
C ARG A 56 5.70 -1.30 2.51
N THR A 57 5.62 -1.28 1.19
CA THR A 57 4.38 -1.50 0.44
C THR A 57 3.83 -2.90 0.71
N LEU A 58 4.68 -3.93 0.65
CA LEU A 58 4.28 -5.30 0.93
C LEU A 58 3.79 -5.49 2.36
N ASN A 59 4.53 -4.96 3.34
CA ASN A 59 4.13 -5.02 4.75
C ASN A 59 2.78 -4.32 4.98
N THR A 60 2.57 -3.16 4.36
CA THR A 60 1.30 -2.43 4.46
C THR A 60 0.15 -3.22 3.84
N LEU A 61 0.34 -3.77 2.64
CA LEU A 61 -0.66 -4.62 1.97
C LEU A 61 -1.02 -5.84 2.82
N GLU A 62 -0.03 -6.51 3.39
CA GLU A 62 -0.23 -7.69 4.21
C GLU A 62 -1.03 -7.38 5.48
N ASN A 63 -0.68 -6.31 6.20
CA ASN A 63 -1.41 -5.89 7.40
C ASN A 63 -2.85 -5.48 7.08
N VAL A 64 -3.04 -4.68 6.01
CA VAL A 64 -4.38 -4.22 5.61
C VAL A 64 -5.24 -5.40 5.19
N LEU A 65 -4.72 -6.31 4.37
CA LEU A 65 -5.46 -7.51 3.96
C LEU A 65 -5.84 -8.37 5.14
N LYS A 66 -4.92 -8.61 6.08
CA LYS A 66 -5.19 -9.38 7.29
C LYS A 66 -6.33 -8.76 8.10
N VAL A 67 -6.28 -7.46 8.34
CA VAL A 67 -7.32 -6.74 9.09
C VAL A 67 -8.67 -6.77 8.35
N LEU A 68 -8.67 -6.61 7.02
CA LEU A 68 -9.89 -6.68 6.22
C LEU A 68 -10.49 -8.09 6.20
N GLU A 69 -9.68 -9.13 6.18
CA GLU A 69 -10.13 -10.52 6.27
C GLU A 69 -10.75 -10.82 7.64
N GLU A 70 -10.13 -10.36 8.73
CA GLU A 70 -10.69 -10.44 10.08
C GLU A 70 -12.02 -9.70 10.17
N HIS A 71 -12.07 -8.45 9.68
CA HIS A 71 -13.30 -7.66 9.64
C HIS A 71 -14.40 -8.31 8.80
N SER A 72 -14.05 -8.88 7.63
CA SER A 72 -14.98 -9.62 6.78
C SER A 72 -15.57 -10.83 7.53
N ARG A 73 -14.76 -11.58 8.29
CA ARG A 73 -15.26 -12.71 9.09
C ARG A 73 -16.24 -12.26 10.17
N THR A 74 -15.92 -11.19 10.90
CA THR A 74 -16.81 -10.63 11.93
C THR A 74 -18.12 -10.13 11.33
N SER A 75 -18.06 -9.37 10.23
CA SER A 75 -19.24 -8.86 9.53
C SER A 75 -20.13 -9.99 9.00
N LYS A 76 -19.54 -11.08 8.49
CA LYS A 76 -20.30 -12.26 8.08
C LYS A 76 -21.04 -12.90 9.25
N CYS A 77 -20.38 -13.09 10.39
CA CYS A 77 -21.00 -13.65 11.59
C CYS A 77 -22.16 -12.79 12.10
N GLN A 78 -22.02 -11.46 12.08
CA GLN A 78 -23.09 -10.53 12.44
C GLN A 78 -24.29 -10.65 11.49
N ILE A 79 -24.05 -10.79 10.18
CA ILE A 79 -25.11 -11.02 9.19
C ILE A 79 -25.81 -12.35 9.45
N ASP A 80 -25.07 -13.42 9.74
CA ASP A 80 -25.65 -14.74 10.04
C ASP A 80 -26.55 -14.70 11.28
N GLN A 81 -26.16 -13.93 12.31
CA GLN A 81 -27.00 -13.68 13.50
C GLN A 81 -28.26 -12.87 13.19
N LEU A 82 -28.15 -11.85 12.32
CA LEU A 82 -29.30 -11.08 11.87
C LEU A 82 -30.27 -11.94 11.05
N ILE A 83 -29.77 -12.82 10.18
CA ILE A 83 -30.60 -13.77 9.41
C ILE A 83 -31.44 -14.63 10.35
N GLN A 84 -30.83 -15.21 11.39
CA GLN A 84 -31.56 -16.00 12.41
C GLN A 84 -32.60 -15.18 13.17
N SER A 85 -32.36 -13.87 13.35
CA SER A 85 -33.26 -12.98 14.09
C SER A 85 -34.42 -12.43 13.24
N VAL A 86 -34.26 -12.40 11.91
CA VAL A 86 -35.27 -11.91 10.94
C VAL A 86 -36.46 -12.85 10.76
N GLU A 87 -36.37 -14.10 11.21
CA GLU A 87 -37.49 -15.07 11.22
C GLU A 87 -38.73 -14.58 12.01
N LYS A 88 -38.64 -13.45 12.74
CA LYS A 88 -39.72 -12.85 13.56
C LYS A 88 -40.51 -11.71 12.90
N GLU A 89 -40.57 -11.62 11.57
CA GLU A 89 -41.37 -10.64 10.80
C GLU A 89 -41.20 -9.15 11.21
N ASN A 90 -39.98 -8.71 11.55
CA ASN A 90 -39.73 -7.29 11.82
C ASN A 90 -39.19 -6.58 10.55
N PRO A 91 -39.96 -5.67 9.91
CA PRO A 91 -39.54 -4.99 8.68
C PRO A 91 -38.31 -4.08 8.87
N GLN A 92 -38.08 -3.57 10.09
CA GLN A 92 -36.88 -2.78 10.39
C GLN A 92 -35.62 -3.65 10.37
N LEU A 93 -35.71 -4.88 10.87
CA LEU A 93 -34.59 -5.81 10.92
C LEU A 93 -34.26 -6.35 9.53
N ALA A 94 -35.27 -6.56 8.68
CA ALA A 94 -35.07 -6.93 7.27
C ALA A 94 -34.30 -5.84 6.49
N ARG A 95 -34.60 -4.56 6.75
CA ARG A 95 -33.86 -3.44 6.15
C ARG A 95 -32.40 -3.39 6.61
N GLN A 96 -32.16 -3.53 7.92
CA GLN A 96 -30.81 -3.57 8.48
C GLN A 96 -29.99 -4.74 7.93
N LEU A 97 -30.62 -5.91 7.76
CA LEU A 97 -29.99 -7.08 7.16
C LEU A 97 -29.57 -6.81 5.73
N HIS A 98 -30.47 -6.24 4.91
CA HIS A 98 -30.16 -5.90 3.53
C HIS A 98 -29.00 -4.89 3.43
N GLU A 99 -29.04 -3.82 4.23
CA GLU A 99 -27.97 -2.81 4.28
C GLU A 99 -26.62 -3.43 4.68
N SER A 100 -26.63 -4.33 5.68
CA SER A 100 -25.43 -5.06 6.13
C SER A 100 -24.88 -6.01 5.06
N GLN A 101 -25.74 -6.74 4.35
CA GLN A 101 -25.34 -7.62 3.25
C GLN A 101 -24.70 -6.85 2.09
N VAL A 102 -25.28 -5.71 1.71
CA VAL A 102 -24.72 -4.84 0.67
C VAL A 102 -23.34 -4.29 1.10
N ALA A 103 -23.19 -3.88 2.36
CA ALA A 103 -21.91 -3.41 2.89
C ALA A 103 -20.85 -4.53 2.87
N TYR A 104 -21.24 -5.75 3.25
CA TYR A 104 -20.36 -6.92 3.23
C TYR A 104 -19.88 -7.27 1.82
N LEU A 105 -20.76 -7.23 0.81
CA LEU A 105 -20.37 -7.47 -0.59
C LEU A 105 -19.37 -6.42 -1.09
N LYS A 106 -19.55 -5.14 -0.72
CA LYS A 106 -18.60 -4.07 -1.05
C LYS A 106 -17.24 -4.29 -0.38
N LEU A 107 -17.24 -4.73 0.88
CA LEU A 107 -16.02 -5.08 1.61
C LEU A 107 -15.28 -6.24 0.92
N GLN A 108 -15.98 -7.31 0.55
CA GLN A 108 -15.40 -8.44 -0.18
C GLN A 108 -14.78 -8.02 -1.52
N ALA A 109 -15.50 -7.19 -2.29
CA ALA A 109 -15.00 -6.68 -3.56
C ALA A 109 -13.72 -5.82 -3.40
N HIS A 110 -13.65 -5.01 -2.34
CA HIS A 110 -12.46 -4.22 -2.01
C HIS A 110 -11.28 -5.10 -1.60
N THR A 111 -11.51 -6.08 -0.72
CA THR A 111 -10.49 -7.05 -0.31
C THR A 111 -9.92 -7.82 -1.49
N ALA A 112 -10.79 -8.32 -2.39
CA ALA A 112 -10.36 -9.02 -3.61
C ALA A 112 -9.54 -8.11 -4.53
N SER A 113 -9.94 -6.83 -4.66
CA SER A 113 -9.18 -5.85 -5.44
C SER A 113 -7.78 -5.60 -4.86
N LEU A 114 -7.65 -5.53 -3.53
CA LEU A 114 -6.35 -5.40 -2.87
C LEU A 114 -5.49 -6.67 -2.99
N GLN A 115 -6.09 -7.86 -2.95
CA GLN A 115 -5.38 -9.13 -3.15
C GLN A 115 -4.79 -9.20 -4.56
N SER A 116 -5.58 -8.89 -5.59
CA SER A 116 -5.11 -8.78 -6.97
C SER A 116 -3.99 -7.74 -7.13
N LEU A 117 -4.13 -6.58 -6.46
CA LEU A 117 -3.09 -5.54 -6.47
C LEU A 117 -1.79 -6.02 -5.83
N LYS A 118 -1.86 -6.79 -4.72
CA LYS A 118 -0.70 -7.41 -4.06
C LYS A 118 -0.01 -8.42 -4.97
N GLU A 119 -0.75 -9.30 -5.62
CA GLU A 119 -0.20 -10.30 -6.56
C GLU A 119 0.54 -9.63 -7.71
N CYS A 120 -0.09 -8.61 -8.29
CA CYS A 120 0.53 -7.77 -9.31
C CYS A 120 1.84 -7.13 -8.82
N TYR A 121 1.82 -6.51 -7.62
CA TYR A 121 3.00 -5.87 -7.06
C TYR A 121 4.14 -6.87 -6.81
N CYS A 122 3.83 -8.04 -6.25
CA CYS A 122 4.80 -9.12 -6.05
C CYS A 122 5.43 -9.56 -7.37
N ARG A 123 4.62 -9.71 -8.43
CA ARG A 123 5.11 -10.10 -9.76
C ARG A 123 6.11 -9.09 -10.31
N TYR A 124 5.78 -7.80 -10.29
CA TYR A 124 6.70 -6.75 -10.75
C TYR A 124 7.93 -6.59 -9.85
N ALA A 125 7.80 -6.82 -8.55
CA ALA A 125 8.93 -6.78 -7.62
C ALA A 125 9.93 -7.91 -7.93
N HIS A 126 9.42 -9.12 -8.20
CA HIS A 126 10.22 -10.26 -8.63
C HIS A 126 10.88 -10.01 -10.00
N MET A 127 10.14 -9.45 -10.98
CA MET A 127 10.70 -9.08 -12.28
C MET A 127 11.80 -8.03 -12.18
N LEU A 128 11.64 -7.03 -11.31
CA LEU A 128 12.66 -6.02 -11.05
C LEU A 128 13.95 -6.66 -10.52
N ASP A 129 13.83 -7.63 -9.61
CA ASP A 129 14.98 -8.35 -9.05
C ASP A 129 15.69 -9.23 -10.09
N GLY A 130 14.91 -9.96 -10.91
CA GLY A 130 15.43 -10.72 -12.05
C GLY A 130 16.15 -9.82 -13.06
N ALA A 131 15.57 -8.67 -13.39
CA ALA A 131 16.19 -7.69 -14.28
C ALA A 131 17.48 -7.08 -13.69
N ARG A 132 17.55 -6.86 -12.36
CA ARG A 132 18.79 -6.42 -11.68
C ARG A 132 19.87 -7.48 -11.77
N THR A 133 19.51 -8.74 -11.55
CA THR A 133 20.43 -9.87 -11.65
C THR A 133 20.98 -10.00 -13.07
N MET A 134 20.11 -9.94 -14.09
CA MET A 134 20.54 -9.94 -15.50
C MET A 134 21.44 -8.76 -15.84
N PHE A 135 21.11 -7.56 -15.36
CA PHE A 135 21.90 -6.36 -15.62
C PHE A 135 23.33 -6.49 -15.09
N ASN A 136 23.48 -7.01 -13.87
CA ASN A 136 24.78 -7.24 -13.25
C ASN A 136 25.59 -8.30 -14.01
N ALA A 137 24.96 -9.39 -14.42
CA ALA A 137 25.61 -10.43 -15.21
C ALA A 137 26.06 -9.90 -16.59
N TYR A 138 25.22 -9.12 -17.27
CA TYR A 138 25.55 -8.55 -18.59
C TYR A 138 26.69 -7.55 -18.50
N GLN A 139 26.73 -6.68 -17.50
CA GLN A 139 27.89 -5.79 -17.30
C GLN A 139 29.23 -6.54 -17.21
N GLN A 140 29.23 -7.77 -16.69
CA GLN A 140 30.45 -8.57 -16.53
C GLN A 140 30.75 -9.47 -17.74
N THR A 141 29.74 -9.85 -18.51
CA THR A 141 29.86 -10.96 -19.49
C THR A 141 29.55 -10.57 -20.94
N THR A 142 28.84 -9.46 -21.19
CA THR A 142 28.44 -9.07 -22.55
C THR A 142 29.07 -7.74 -22.96
N THR A 143 29.55 -7.69 -24.21
CA THR A 143 30.00 -6.44 -24.86
C THR A 143 28.92 -5.84 -25.76
N ARG A 144 27.79 -6.53 -25.95
CA ARG A 144 26.66 -6.05 -26.78
C ARG A 144 25.86 -4.99 -26.03
N ARG A 145 25.98 -3.73 -26.49
CA ARG A 145 25.27 -2.58 -25.92
C ARG A 145 23.76 -2.75 -25.96
N ASP A 146 23.21 -3.27 -27.06
CA ASP A 146 21.76 -3.45 -27.23
C ASP A 146 21.17 -4.35 -26.14
N SER A 147 21.84 -5.45 -25.79
CA SER A 147 21.39 -6.35 -24.72
C SER A 147 21.38 -5.67 -23.35
N ILE A 148 22.37 -4.82 -23.07
CA ILE A 148 22.45 -4.04 -21.83
C ILE A 148 21.31 -3.00 -21.80
N ASP A 149 21.05 -2.33 -22.91
CA ASP A 149 20.02 -1.29 -23.00
C ASP A 149 18.60 -1.86 -22.91
N GLN A 150 18.36 -3.06 -23.44
CA GLN A 150 17.09 -3.77 -23.24
C GLN A 150 16.82 -4.09 -21.76
N VAL A 151 17.84 -4.57 -21.01
CA VAL A 151 17.68 -4.83 -19.58
C VAL A 151 17.45 -3.53 -18.79
N LYS A 152 18.14 -2.43 -19.15
CA LYS A 152 17.90 -1.10 -18.55
C LYS A 152 16.47 -0.61 -18.79
N LEU A 153 15.93 -0.85 -19.99
CA LEU A 153 14.55 -0.49 -20.31
C LEU A 153 13.58 -1.27 -19.41
N GLY A 154 13.78 -2.59 -19.28
CA GLY A 154 13.00 -3.44 -18.39
C GLY A 154 13.04 -3.00 -16.92
N LEU A 155 14.22 -2.63 -16.41
CA LEU A 155 14.36 -2.06 -15.06
C LEU A 155 13.54 -0.79 -14.88
N LYS A 156 13.59 0.11 -15.87
CA LYS A 156 12.86 1.38 -15.84
C LYS A 156 11.35 1.15 -15.90
N GLU A 157 10.89 0.21 -16.70
CA GLU A 157 9.47 -0.15 -16.81
C GLU A 157 8.95 -0.78 -15.52
N CYS A 158 9.63 -1.80 -14.98
CA CYS A 158 9.25 -2.42 -13.72
C CYS A 158 9.20 -1.40 -12.58
N THR A 159 10.19 -0.51 -12.50
CA THR A 159 10.23 0.57 -11.50
C THR A 159 9.02 1.51 -11.63
N LYS A 160 8.70 1.94 -12.85
CA LYS A 160 7.53 2.81 -13.11
C LYS A 160 6.22 2.12 -12.73
N THR A 161 6.07 0.84 -13.07
CA THR A 161 4.86 0.09 -12.77
C THR A 161 4.68 -0.12 -11.27
N LEU A 162 5.75 -0.46 -10.53
CA LEU A 162 5.70 -0.55 -9.07
C LEU A 162 5.29 0.79 -8.43
N CYS A 163 5.85 1.91 -8.88
CA CYS A 163 5.44 3.22 -8.39
C CYS A 163 3.97 3.55 -8.71
N ALA A 164 3.47 3.14 -9.87
CA ALA A 164 2.07 3.34 -10.24
C ALA A 164 1.12 2.50 -9.36
N ILE A 165 1.48 1.24 -9.08
CA ILE A 165 0.74 0.37 -8.18
C ILE A 165 0.72 0.96 -6.75
N GLU A 166 1.83 1.51 -6.27
CA GLU A 166 1.86 2.20 -4.97
C GLU A 166 0.90 3.40 -4.91
N ALA A 167 0.83 4.20 -5.97
CA ALA A 167 -0.10 5.33 -6.02
C ALA A 167 -1.57 4.88 -6.03
N GLN A 168 -1.86 3.75 -6.70
CA GLN A 168 -3.19 3.14 -6.68
C GLN A 168 -3.53 2.59 -5.29
N LEU A 169 -2.60 1.87 -4.65
CA LEU A 169 -2.78 1.38 -3.29
C LEU A 169 -3.08 2.53 -2.34
N GLU A 170 -2.30 3.61 -2.39
CA GLU A 170 -2.53 4.79 -1.55
C GLU A 170 -3.91 5.42 -1.77
N ALA A 171 -4.44 5.38 -2.99
CA ALA A 171 -5.81 5.82 -3.25
C ALA A 171 -6.87 4.89 -2.64
N MET A 172 -6.56 3.60 -2.47
CA MET A 172 -7.48 2.60 -1.90
C MET A 172 -7.47 2.55 -0.37
N LEU A 173 -6.43 3.07 0.31
CA LEU A 173 -6.31 3.06 1.78
C LEU A 173 -7.35 3.96 2.50
N GLY A 174 -7.98 4.89 1.77
CA GLY A 174 -9.06 5.73 2.31
C GLY A 174 -8.58 6.83 3.28
N THR A 175 -9.43 7.17 4.24
CA THR A 175 -9.21 8.22 5.24
C THR A 175 -9.42 7.67 6.64
N PHE A 176 -8.54 8.04 7.57
CA PHE A 176 -8.75 7.79 8.99
C PHE A 176 -9.11 9.08 9.71
N VAL A 177 -9.79 8.95 10.83
CA VAL A 177 -10.26 10.07 11.65
C VAL A 177 -9.48 10.08 12.95
N LEU A 178 -8.87 11.22 13.27
CA LEU A 178 -8.32 11.48 14.59
C LEU A 178 -9.32 12.31 15.39
N ASN A 179 -9.67 11.82 16.57
CA ASN A 179 -10.50 12.54 17.53
C ASN A 179 -9.64 12.93 18.73
N LEU A 180 -9.47 14.23 18.93
CA LEU A 180 -8.78 14.81 20.06
C LEU A 180 -9.71 14.82 21.28
N GLN A 181 -9.40 13.99 22.26
CA GLN A 181 -10.14 13.92 23.51
C GLN A 181 -9.67 14.99 24.49
N GLU A 182 -8.50 14.79 25.08
CA GLU A 182 -7.92 15.68 26.10
C GLU A 182 -6.38 15.64 26.04
N ILE A 183 -5.76 16.70 26.54
CA ILE A 183 -4.35 16.65 26.93
C ILE A 183 -4.28 16.03 28.32
N SER A 184 -3.60 14.90 28.43
CA SER A 184 -3.21 14.29 29.70
C SER A 184 -1.70 13.97 29.67
N GLY A 185 -1.01 14.22 30.79
CA GLY A 185 0.43 14.00 30.87
C GLY A 185 1.11 14.65 32.07
N PHE A 186 2.43 14.53 32.14
CA PHE A 186 3.27 14.99 33.26
C PHE A 186 3.55 16.51 33.25
N SER A 187 3.15 17.22 32.19
CA SER A 187 3.27 18.67 32.14
C SER A 187 2.27 19.32 33.11
N ARG A 188 2.65 20.42 33.76
CA ARG A 188 1.71 21.20 34.57
C ARG A 188 0.71 21.87 33.63
N ILE A 189 -0.53 21.41 33.68
CA ILE A 189 -1.67 22.03 33.01
C ILE A 189 -2.37 22.93 34.04
N CYS A 190 -2.39 24.23 33.77
CA CYS A 190 -2.99 25.23 34.64
C CYS A 190 -4.34 25.73 34.06
N PRO A 191 -5.31 26.07 34.93
CA PRO A 191 -6.56 26.66 34.47
C PRO A 191 -6.30 28.01 33.80
N GLY A 192 -6.80 28.18 32.57
CA GLY A 192 -6.58 29.36 31.76
C GLY A 192 -5.46 29.25 30.73
N ASP A 193 -4.65 28.17 30.75
CA ASP A 193 -3.63 27.93 29.75
C ASP A 193 -4.25 27.76 28.36
N GLU A 194 -3.52 28.22 27.35
CA GLU A 194 -3.82 27.99 25.95
C GLU A 194 -2.76 27.08 25.35
N TYR A 195 -3.19 26.18 24.47
CA TYR A 195 -2.30 25.29 23.75
C TYR A 195 -2.62 25.33 22.26
N GLU A 196 -1.59 25.35 21.42
CA GLU A 196 -1.69 25.10 19.98
C GLU A 196 -1.22 23.67 19.68
N LEU A 197 -2.12 22.86 19.16
CA LEU A 197 -1.82 21.53 18.65
C LEU A 197 -1.62 21.59 17.13
N VAL A 198 -0.49 21.09 16.67
CA VAL A 198 -0.14 20.96 15.25
C VAL A 198 -0.01 19.48 14.89
N ILE A 199 -0.89 19.00 14.01
CA ILE A 199 -0.85 17.64 13.46
C ILE A 199 -0.29 17.72 12.05
N ARG A 200 0.74 16.93 11.73
CA ARG A 200 1.31 16.79 10.38
C ARG A 200 1.32 15.33 9.98
N TYR A 201 0.84 15.04 8.78
CA TYR A 201 0.88 13.71 8.19
C TYR A 201 1.23 13.83 6.70
N GLY A 202 2.51 13.60 6.39
CA GLY A 202 3.06 13.88 5.07
C GLY A 202 2.90 15.36 4.71
N GLN A 203 2.21 15.63 3.61
CA GLN A 203 1.89 17.00 3.16
C GLN A 203 0.66 17.60 3.87
N GLN A 204 -0.10 16.78 4.63
CA GLN A 204 -1.31 17.24 5.30
C GLN A 204 -0.95 17.87 6.65
N LYS A 205 -1.48 19.06 6.94
CA LYS A 205 -1.19 19.81 8.17
C LYS A 205 -2.46 20.43 8.72
N TRP A 206 -2.69 20.21 10.02
CA TRP A 206 -3.78 20.81 10.77
C TRP A 206 -3.25 21.54 11.99
N LYS A 207 -4.00 22.57 12.38
CA LYS A 207 -3.80 23.31 13.61
C LYS A 207 -5.12 23.39 14.34
N THR A 208 -5.08 23.26 15.66
CA THR A 208 -6.20 23.55 16.55
C THR A 208 -5.67 24.22 17.79
N ARG A 209 -6.50 25.06 18.41
CA ARG A 209 -6.18 25.70 19.68
C ARG A 209 -7.13 25.19 20.74
N GLY A 210 -6.57 24.90 21.90
CA GLY A 210 -7.27 24.44 23.08
C GLY A 210 -7.07 25.44 24.20
N ARG A 211 -8.09 25.66 25.02
CA ARG A 211 -7.97 26.39 26.28
C ARG A 211 -8.45 25.51 27.42
N ILE A 212 -7.72 25.51 28.53
CA ILE A 212 -8.12 24.86 29.77
C ILE A 212 -9.10 25.76 30.51
N ARG A 213 -10.29 25.27 30.82
CA ARG A 213 -11.30 26.07 31.51
C ARG A 213 -10.82 26.42 32.92
N LYS A 214 -11.17 27.63 33.38
CA LYS A 214 -10.73 28.14 34.70
C LYS A 214 -11.34 27.38 35.88
N HIS A 215 -12.52 26.77 35.68
CA HIS A 215 -13.33 26.20 36.73
C HIS A 215 -13.05 24.70 36.97
N ASP A 216 -12.55 24.01 35.95
CA ASP A 216 -12.15 22.60 36.01
C ASP A 216 -10.99 22.37 35.03
N LYS A 217 -9.90 21.76 35.51
CA LYS A 217 -8.71 21.44 34.72
C LYS A 217 -8.98 20.36 33.67
N ASN A 218 -10.02 19.56 33.87
CA ASN A 218 -10.39 18.48 32.96
C ASN A 218 -11.30 18.97 31.83
N GLU A 219 -11.86 20.17 31.94
CA GLU A 219 -12.70 20.75 30.90
C GLU A 219 -11.85 21.56 29.91
N GLN A 220 -11.53 20.92 28.78
CA GLN A 220 -10.74 21.51 27.71
C GLN A 220 -11.64 21.89 26.53
N ILE A 221 -11.52 23.12 26.04
CA ILE A 221 -12.28 23.60 24.90
C ILE A 221 -11.35 23.74 23.71
N TRP A 222 -11.62 22.97 22.65
CA TRP A 222 -10.84 22.94 21.42
C TRP A 222 -11.60 23.57 20.26
N THR A 223 -10.92 24.37 19.43
CA THR A 223 -11.53 24.95 18.21
C THR A 223 -11.96 23.86 17.22
N ARG A 224 -11.15 22.80 17.11
CA ARG A 224 -11.44 21.61 16.32
C ARG A 224 -10.90 20.38 17.02
N GLN A 225 -11.74 19.35 17.18
CA GLN A 225 -11.38 18.07 17.80
C GLN A 225 -11.23 16.94 16.79
N VAL A 226 -11.97 16.99 15.68
CA VAL A 226 -12.01 15.91 14.68
C VAL A 226 -11.20 16.31 13.45
N PHE A 227 -10.26 15.46 13.05
CA PHE A 227 -9.41 15.63 11.88
C PHE A 227 -9.57 14.42 10.96
N HIS A 228 -9.76 14.67 9.67
CA HIS A 228 -9.87 13.63 8.65
C HIS A 228 -8.57 13.62 7.83
N LEU A 229 -7.85 12.50 7.87
CA LEU A 229 -6.53 12.37 7.26
C LEU A 229 -6.60 11.28 6.19
N LYS A 230 -6.20 11.60 4.97
CA LYS A 230 -6.02 10.58 3.92
C LYS A 230 -4.84 9.70 4.29
N ALA A 231 -5.04 8.38 4.33
CA ALA A 231 -3.99 7.42 4.62
C ALA A 231 -2.87 7.46 3.56
N LYS A 232 -1.62 7.30 4.00
CA LYS A 232 -0.41 7.36 3.18
C LYS A 232 0.45 6.13 3.44
N LEU A 233 1.14 5.65 2.40
CA LEU A 233 1.99 4.46 2.52
C LEU A 233 3.25 4.69 3.34
N ALA A 234 3.89 5.86 3.18
CA ALA A 234 5.23 6.10 3.69
C ALA A 234 5.39 7.25 4.69
N ASP A 235 4.33 8.00 4.98
CA ASP A 235 4.43 9.21 5.76
C ASP A 235 4.34 8.95 7.27
N LEU A 236 4.95 9.84 8.03
CA LEU A 236 4.92 9.83 9.49
C LEU A 236 3.83 10.78 10.00
N LEU A 237 3.13 10.35 11.05
CA LEU A 237 2.22 11.19 11.81
C LEU A 237 3.01 11.89 12.92
N LEU A 238 3.17 13.20 12.81
CA LEU A 238 3.80 14.04 13.81
C LEU A 238 2.73 14.88 14.51
N ILE A 239 2.68 14.78 15.83
CA ILE A 239 1.78 15.55 16.68
C ILE A 239 2.65 16.39 17.60
N LYS A 240 2.57 17.72 17.46
CA LYS A 240 3.32 18.67 18.30
C LYS A 240 2.34 19.55 19.06
N MET A 241 2.59 19.70 20.36
CA MET A 241 1.94 20.69 21.20
C MET A 241 2.88 21.85 21.48
N SER A 242 2.34 23.06 21.56
CA SER A 242 3.01 24.25 22.10
C SER A 242 2.04 25.01 23.00
N GLU A 243 2.53 25.57 24.10
CA GLU A 243 1.84 26.57 24.92
C GLU A 243 1.85 27.93 24.19
#